data_AF-A0A3R9MU45-F1
#
_entry.id   AF-A0A3R9MU45-F1
#
_cell.length_a   1.000
_cell.length_b   1.000
_cell.length_c   1.000
_cell.angle_alpha   90.00
_cell.angle_beta   90.00
_cell.angle_gamma   90.00
#
_symmetry.space_group_name_H-M   'P 1'
#
loop_
_entity.id
_entity.type
_entity.pdbx_description
1 polymer ?
#
loop_
_entity_poly.entity_id
_entity_poly.type
_entity_poly.pdbx_seq_one_letter_code
_entity_poly.pdbx_strand_id
1 'polypeptide(L)'
;MSDSANSNFGFSTSQHDIRTANPLPRAVLRTNNYLLLDGEWKFALDPEDAGLRDLWYLSHPYTSTASWPGSVEDHLKQALPDTPGWRDKVVVWYEREFPLPERDDTDTNSLFQLTFGACGYETRVWLNGFLLSTIEGEEVHYGEYTSFSFELREEHLRPVNRLTVRIVDTMDAETPRGKQESHVYKRGGIWYQTYTGAVRSVWLEMVERNRLRSRVGVDSVIEDQLVRFNLTTRIHDPGIYTLRLQVFDQVAPTPQPLATSDFTLRLETGQRRQRVVMELTGAHLWEPGAPTLYRLVAQLIDDRGYSAQIETHFGLRKIESRGKFVYLNNKPIYLDGILYQPGTATYEEMQRHMHAMQALGCNLVRVHIAGVDPRIYNLADELGLLLWVEVPSPHSSTPRSRENHRAELLRMLALIESHPSVVIWSLYNEDWGAQDIATNPETRRYIIDMYHYLQIHHPQFLVVDNDGWQHISQEGRLKSDLLTAHVYTPDVNRWAELLDRMVYGDLDHVAVLPLVIGDPFFYGRQKPLVISEWGGFGFADYGGPQSAEERAERIRQFKQELRKRPMAGDVYTQATNIEDERNGLLDPHTGELSVPAGLLASQPPNTPVPPVAPAP
;
A
#
# COMPACT_ATOMS: atom_id res chain seq x y z
N MET A 1 -37.54 -12.22 -35.46
CA MET A 1 -36.91 -10.98 -34.95
C MET A 1 -36.18 -11.38 -33.70
N SER A 2 -34.91 -11.74 -33.87
CA SER A 2 -34.02 -12.29 -32.86
C SER A 2 -32.86 -11.31 -32.75
N ASP A 3 -32.85 -10.48 -31.72
CA ASP A 3 -31.70 -9.64 -31.40
C ASP A 3 -30.81 -10.41 -30.42
N SER A 4 -29.77 -11.01 -31.00
CA SER A 4 -28.60 -11.52 -30.30
C SER A 4 -27.75 -10.35 -29.81
N ALA A 5 -27.77 -10.09 -28.50
CA ALA A 5 -26.76 -9.26 -27.86
C ALA A 5 -25.45 -10.07 -27.75
N ASN A 6 -24.61 -9.99 -28.77
CA ASN A 6 -23.23 -10.46 -28.73
C ASN A 6 -22.44 -9.58 -27.76
N SER A 7 -22.22 -10.06 -26.55
CA SER A 7 -21.16 -9.55 -25.66
C SER A 7 -19.83 -10.10 -26.18
N ASN A 8 -19.02 -9.23 -26.80
CA ASN A 8 -17.67 -9.57 -27.24
C ASN A 8 -16.79 -9.95 -26.03
N PHE A 9 -16.58 -11.24 -25.80
CA PHE A 9 -15.60 -11.78 -24.84
C PHE A 9 -14.23 -12.02 -25.49
N GLY A 10 -13.87 -11.17 -26.46
CA GLY A 10 -12.54 -11.16 -27.05
C GLY A 10 -11.59 -10.30 -26.22
N PHE A 11 -10.33 -10.73 -26.14
CA PHE A 11 -9.23 -9.90 -25.69
C PHE A 11 -9.01 -8.73 -26.68
N SER A 12 -9.86 -7.71 -26.67
CA SER A 12 -9.78 -6.59 -27.62
C SER A 12 -9.36 -5.30 -26.94
N THR A 13 -8.06 -5.03 -26.92
CA THR A 13 -7.55 -3.65 -26.89
C THR A 13 -6.24 -3.62 -27.68
N SER A 14 -6.17 -2.79 -28.71
CA SER A 14 -4.95 -2.61 -29.50
C SER A 14 -3.84 -1.97 -28.66
N GLN A 15 -2.59 -2.39 -28.87
CA GLN A 15 -1.36 -1.94 -28.18
C GLN A 15 -1.13 -0.41 -28.12
N HIS A 16 -1.94 0.41 -28.80
CA HIS A 16 -1.76 1.87 -28.88
C HIS A 16 -2.49 2.68 -27.79
N ASP A 17 -3.50 2.14 -27.10
CA ASP A 17 -4.33 2.91 -26.14
C ASP A 17 -4.04 2.64 -24.65
N ILE A 18 -3.11 1.72 -24.33
CA ILE A 18 -2.80 1.32 -22.94
C ILE A 18 -1.88 2.32 -22.22
N ARG A 19 -1.41 3.37 -22.90
CA ARG A 19 -0.29 4.21 -22.43
C ARG A 19 -0.59 5.12 -21.24
N THR A 20 -1.83 5.27 -20.78
CA THR A 20 -2.17 6.24 -19.71
C THR A 20 -3.20 5.78 -18.68
N ALA A 21 -3.89 4.67 -18.86
CA ALA A 21 -4.83 4.15 -17.86
C ALA A 21 -4.33 2.80 -17.38
N ASN A 22 -3.90 2.71 -16.12
CA ASN A 22 -3.69 1.43 -15.47
C ASN A 22 -5.06 0.94 -14.96
N PRO A 23 -5.73 0.05 -15.72
CA PRO A 23 -7.12 -0.29 -15.44
C PRO A 23 -7.22 -1.35 -14.33
N LEU A 24 -6.10 -1.94 -13.92
CA LEU A 24 -6.01 -2.98 -12.91
C LEU A 24 -5.29 -2.43 -11.67
N PRO A 25 -5.64 -2.90 -10.46
CA PRO A 25 -4.99 -2.46 -9.22
C PRO A 25 -3.59 -3.10 -9.07
N ARG A 26 -2.66 -2.83 -9.99
CA ARG A 26 -1.27 -3.35 -9.98
C ARG A 26 -0.24 -2.25 -10.28
N ALA A 27 0.90 -2.22 -9.60
CA ALA A 27 1.95 -1.23 -9.87
C ALA A 27 2.72 -1.52 -11.18
N VAL A 28 2.98 -2.80 -11.45
CA VAL A 28 3.77 -3.25 -12.62
C VAL A 28 2.84 -3.67 -13.75
N LEU A 29 3.03 -3.05 -14.92
CA LEU A 29 2.25 -3.25 -16.12
C LEU A 29 2.75 -4.45 -16.93
N ARG A 30 1.81 -5.08 -17.63
CA ARG A 30 2.04 -6.08 -18.66
C ARG A 30 1.29 -5.64 -19.90
N THR A 31 1.84 -5.92 -21.07
CA THR A 31 1.24 -5.64 -22.37
C THR A 31 0.23 -6.71 -22.81
N ASN A 32 -0.17 -7.60 -21.89
CA ASN A 32 -1.11 -8.67 -22.15
C ASN A 32 -2.57 -8.19 -22.08
N ASN A 33 -3.42 -8.89 -22.82
CA ASN A 33 -4.85 -8.71 -22.69
C ASN A 33 -5.37 -9.41 -21.43
N TYR A 34 -6.41 -8.85 -20.84
CA TYR A 34 -7.07 -9.39 -19.64
C TYR A 34 -8.60 -9.36 -19.81
N LEU A 35 -9.27 -10.23 -19.06
CA LEU A 35 -10.71 -10.28 -18.90
C LEU A 35 -11.04 -9.93 -17.45
N LEU A 36 -11.76 -8.82 -17.25
CA LEU A 36 -12.23 -8.43 -15.93
C LEU A 36 -13.43 -9.30 -15.52
N LEU A 37 -13.40 -9.81 -14.30
CA LEU A 37 -14.47 -10.63 -13.70
C LEU A 37 -15.28 -9.84 -12.67
N ASP A 38 -15.21 -8.51 -12.70
CA ASP A 38 -16.00 -7.60 -11.88
C ASP A 38 -17.45 -7.53 -12.38
N GLY A 39 -18.37 -7.08 -11.52
CA GLY A 39 -19.81 -6.98 -11.76
C GLY A 39 -20.59 -7.98 -10.91
N GLU A 40 -21.71 -8.47 -11.42
CA GLU A 40 -22.61 -9.34 -10.66
C GLU A 40 -22.03 -10.76 -10.48
N TRP A 41 -22.08 -11.27 -9.26
CA TRP A 41 -21.77 -12.65 -8.87
C TRP A 41 -22.95 -13.25 -8.12
N LYS A 42 -23.17 -14.56 -8.25
CA LYS A 42 -24.05 -15.29 -7.35
C LYS A 42 -23.46 -15.25 -5.94
N PHE A 43 -24.30 -15.11 -4.93
CA PHE A 43 -23.87 -14.87 -3.55
C PHE A 43 -24.73 -15.64 -2.54
N ALA A 44 -24.07 -16.20 -1.51
CA ALA A 44 -24.73 -16.85 -0.39
C ALA A 44 -23.96 -16.62 0.92
N LEU A 45 -24.71 -16.39 2.01
CA LEU A 45 -24.22 -16.44 3.39
C LEU A 45 -24.29 -17.90 3.89
N ASP A 46 -23.23 -18.37 4.54
CA ASP A 46 -23.09 -19.73 5.07
C ASP A 46 -22.87 -19.70 6.60
N PRO A 47 -23.92 -19.39 7.38
CA PRO A 47 -23.77 -19.11 8.82
C PRO A 47 -23.25 -20.32 9.62
N GLU A 48 -23.51 -21.54 9.15
CA GLU A 48 -23.11 -22.79 9.80
C GLU A 48 -21.78 -23.36 9.29
N ASP A 49 -21.08 -22.63 8.40
CA ASP A 49 -19.86 -23.09 7.71
C ASP A 49 -20.02 -24.50 7.11
N ALA A 50 -21.18 -24.73 6.49
CA ALA A 50 -21.60 -26.01 5.97
C ALA A 50 -21.17 -26.23 4.52
N GLY A 51 -20.84 -25.16 3.78
CA GLY A 51 -20.64 -25.21 2.34
C GLY A 51 -19.49 -26.11 1.89
N LEU A 52 -18.45 -26.27 2.72
CA LEU A 52 -17.37 -27.22 2.42
C LEU A 52 -17.84 -28.68 2.55
N ARG A 53 -18.63 -28.99 3.59
CA ARG A 53 -19.21 -30.33 3.83
C ARG A 53 -20.24 -30.66 2.75
N ASP A 54 -21.05 -29.68 2.38
CA ASP A 54 -22.16 -29.82 1.44
C ASP A 54 -21.72 -29.58 -0.02
N LEU A 55 -20.42 -29.42 -0.25
CA LEU A 55 -19.78 -29.34 -1.57
C LEU A 55 -20.29 -28.18 -2.45
N TRP A 56 -20.50 -26.99 -1.87
CA TRP A 56 -21.01 -25.82 -2.60
C TRP A 56 -20.12 -25.40 -3.77
N TYR A 57 -18.82 -25.71 -3.71
CA TYR A 57 -17.87 -25.52 -4.83
C TYR A 57 -18.16 -26.40 -6.05
N LEU A 58 -18.98 -27.46 -5.92
CA LEU A 58 -19.45 -28.29 -7.04
C LEU A 58 -20.82 -27.84 -7.57
N SER A 59 -21.72 -27.43 -6.68
CA SER A 59 -23.04 -26.92 -7.05
C SER A 59 -23.72 -26.38 -5.80
N HIS A 60 -24.27 -25.16 -5.88
CA HIS A 60 -25.13 -24.60 -4.86
C HIS A 60 -26.25 -23.76 -5.51
N PRO A 61 -27.51 -23.90 -5.09
CA PRO A 61 -28.61 -23.09 -5.59
C PRO A 61 -28.59 -21.69 -4.92
N TYR A 62 -27.76 -20.79 -5.45
CA TYR A 62 -27.70 -19.41 -4.99
C TYR A 62 -29.04 -18.68 -5.24
N THR A 63 -29.55 -17.99 -4.21
CA THR A 63 -30.81 -17.23 -4.28
C THR A 63 -30.59 -15.72 -4.40
N SER A 64 -29.36 -15.26 -4.22
CA SER A 64 -29.01 -13.83 -4.20
C SER A 64 -27.79 -13.55 -5.08
N THR A 65 -27.58 -12.27 -5.40
CA THR A 65 -26.40 -11.78 -6.10
C THR A 65 -25.73 -10.64 -5.32
N ALA A 66 -24.46 -10.41 -5.61
CA ALA A 66 -23.66 -9.30 -5.07
C ALA A 66 -22.77 -8.73 -6.18
N SER A 67 -22.45 -7.43 -6.11
CA SER A 67 -21.63 -6.75 -7.11
C SER A 67 -20.16 -6.68 -6.67
N TRP A 68 -19.30 -7.51 -7.28
CA TRP A 68 -17.86 -7.48 -7.06
C TRP A 68 -17.19 -6.35 -7.86
N PRO A 69 -16.26 -5.54 -7.31
CA PRO A 69 -15.78 -5.55 -5.93
C PRO A 69 -16.73 -4.83 -4.95
N GLY A 70 -16.65 -5.22 -3.68
CA GLY A 70 -17.43 -4.64 -2.58
C GLY A 70 -17.17 -5.36 -1.25
N SER A 71 -17.54 -4.70 -0.14
CA SER A 71 -17.41 -5.27 1.20
C SER A 71 -18.45 -6.36 1.45
N VAL A 72 -18.15 -7.36 2.29
CA VAL A 72 -19.13 -8.35 2.73
C VAL A 72 -20.32 -7.65 3.40
N GLU A 73 -20.06 -6.58 4.15
CA GLU A 73 -21.09 -5.82 4.85
C GLU A 73 -22.10 -5.20 3.89
N ASP A 74 -21.63 -4.64 2.77
CA ASP A 74 -22.51 -4.06 1.75
C ASP A 74 -23.21 -5.15 0.94
N HIS A 75 -22.53 -6.25 0.62
CA HIS A 75 -23.13 -7.39 -0.05
C HIS A 75 -24.24 -8.03 0.78
N LEU A 76 -24.06 -8.17 2.10
CA LEU A 76 -25.09 -8.65 3.01
C LEU A 76 -26.29 -7.70 3.06
N LYS A 77 -26.06 -6.39 3.17
CA LYS A 77 -27.16 -5.39 3.15
C LYS A 77 -27.94 -5.43 1.84
N GLN A 78 -27.26 -5.60 0.70
CA GLN A 78 -27.89 -5.67 -0.61
C GLN A 78 -28.66 -6.97 -0.81
N ALA A 79 -28.03 -8.11 -0.52
CA ALA A 79 -28.56 -9.43 -0.81
C ALA A 79 -29.54 -9.97 0.24
N LEU A 80 -29.38 -9.54 1.50
CA LEU A 80 -30.05 -10.08 2.68
C LEU A 80 -30.35 -8.95 3.70
N PRO A 81 -31.19 -7.95 3.36
CA PRO A 81 -31.35 -6.72 4.15
C PRO A 81 -31.88 -6.93 5.57
N ASP A 82 -32.60 -8.03 5.81
CA ASP A 82 -33.13 -8.39 7.13
C ASP A 82 -32.11 -9.11 8.01
N THR A 83 -30.93 -9.44 7.48
CA THR A 83 -29.87 -10.12 8.23
C THR A 83 -29.08 -9.11 9.05
N PRO A 84 -28.95 -9.31 10.38
CA PRO A 84 -28.09 -8.47 11.21
C PRO A 84 -26.64 -8.54 10.71
N GLY A 85 -25.88 -7.46 10.91
CA GLY A 85 -24.43 -7.49 10.72
C GLY A 85 -23.79 -8.63 11.53
N TRP A 86 -22.73 -9.24 10.97
CA TRP A 86 -22.01 -10.33 11.61
C TRP A 86 -21.21 -9.82 12.83
N ARG A 87 -21.01 -10.67 13.85
CA ARG A 87 -20.43 -10.26 15.15
C ARG A 87 -19.17 -10.99 15.57
N ASP A 88 -18.97 -12.21 15.11
CA ASP A 88 -17.87 -13.09 15.50
C ASP A 88 -17.19 -13.68 14.26
N LYS A 89 -17.98 -14.33 13.41
CA LYS A 89 -17.51 -14.92 12.16
C LYS A 89 -18.53 -14.69 11.04
N VAL A 90 -18.03 -14.50 9.84
CA VAL A 90 -18.81 -14.52 8.60
C VAL A 90 -18.19 -15.48 7.61
N VAL A 91 -19.02 -16.28 6.95
CA VAL A 91 -18.61 -17.17 5.86
C VAL A 91 -19.53 -16.88 4.69
N VAL A 92 -18.95 -16.48 3.56
CA VAL A 92 -19.71 -16.18 2.35
C VAL A 92 -19.12 -16.88 1.15
N TRP A 93 -19.99 -17.16 0.20
CA TRP A 93 -19.66 -17.83 -1.05
C TRP A 93 -20.09 -16.98 -2.23
N TYR A 94 -19.20 -16.87 -3.21
CA TYR A 94 -19.45 -16.22 -4.48
C TYR A 94 -19.28 -17.22 -5.61
N GLU A 95 -20.09 -17.12 -6.66
CA GLU A 95 -19.91 -17.89 -7.89
C GLU A 95 -20.13 -17.02 -9.12
N ARG A 96 -19.24 -17.18 -10.10
CA ARG A 96 -19.38 -16.57 -11.42
C ARG A 96 -18.93 -17.50 -12.52
N GLU A 97 -19.64 -17.42 -13.64
CA GLU A 97 -19.27 -18.09 -14.87
C GLU A 97 -18.55 -17.14 -15.82
N PHE A 98 -17.59 -17.66 -16.57
CA PHE A 98 -16.90 -16.95 -17.64
C PHE A 98 -16.56 -17.91 -18.78
N PRO A 99 -16.65 -17.46 -20.04
CA PRO A 99 -16.23 -18.30 -21.17
C PRO A 99 -14.72 -18.49 -21.17
N LEU A 100 -14.24 -19.61 -21.70
CA LEU A 100 -12.81 -19.76 -22.00
C LEU A 100 -12.40 -18.69 -23.03
N PRO A 101 -11.46 -17.79 -22.72
CA PRO A 101 -11.02 -16.79 -23.69
C PRO A 101 -10.35 -17.46 -24.89
N GLU A 102 -10.54 -16.89 -26.08
CA GLU A 102 -9.86 -17.34 -27.29
C GLU A 102 -8.33 -17.20 -27.12
N ARG A 103 -7.60 -18.24 -27.54
CA ARG A 103 -6.14 -18.26 -27.62
C ARG A 103 -5.70 -18.81 -28.96
N ASP A 104 -4.50 -18.45 -29.40
CA ASP A 104 -3.85 -19.12 -30.53
C ASP A 104 -3.36 -20.50 -30.05
N ASP A 105 -3.92 -21.58 -30.61
CA ASP A 105 -3.59 -22.96 -30.23
C ASP A 105 -2.12 -23.34 -30.48
N THR A 106 -1.35 -22.48 -31.17
CA THR A 106 0.08 -22.70 -31.42
C THR A 106 1.00 -22.18 -30.32
N ASP A 107 0.51 -21.37 -29.37
CA ASP A 107 1.33 -20.78 -28.32
C ASP A 107 1.43 -21.68 -27.07
N THR A 108 2.45 -22.53 -27.03
CA THR A 108 2.77 -23.35 -25.85
C THR A 108 3.53 -22.58 -24.76
N ASN A 109 3.88 -21.32 -25.00
CA ASN A 109 4.69 -20.52 -24.09
C ASN A 109 3.85 -19.64 -23.16
N SER A 110 2.52 -19.69 -23.25
CA SER A 110 1.62 -18.95 -22.37
C SER A 110 0.71 -19.86 -21.54
N LEU A 111 0.16 -19.30 -20.46
CA LEU A 111 -0.79 -19.94 -19.56
C LEU A 111 -1.78 -18.90 -19.04
N PHE A 112 -2.95 -19.36 -18.59
CA PHE A 112 -3.93 -18.51 -17.95
C PHE A 112 -3.55 -18.25 -16.49
N GLN A 113 -3.54 -16.99 -16.09
CA GLN A 113 -3.39 -16.57 -14.70
C GLN A 113 -4.65 -15.85 -14.23
N LEU A 114 -5.21 -16.33 -13.12
CA LEU A 114 -6.29 -15.66 -12.40
C LEU A 114 -5.68 -14.85 -11.26
N THR A 115 -6.00 -13.58 -11.15
CA THR A 115 -5.48 -12.70 -10.09
C THR A 115 -6.63 -12.03 -9.35
N PHE A 116 -6.54 -12.06 -8.02
CA PHE A 116 -7.36 -11.27 -7.11
C PHE A 116 -6.54 -10.06 -6.68
N GLY A 117 -7.06 -8.84 -6.87
CA GLY A 117 -6.37 -7.62 -6.47
C GLY A 117 -6.17 -7.50 -4.96
N ALA A 118 -7.13 -8.01 -4.21
CA ALA A 118 -7.13 -8.31 -2.77
C ALA A 118 -8.48 -8.96 -2.45
N CYS A 119 -8.46 -9.93 -1.54
CA CYS A 119 -9.67 -10.65 -1.12
C CYS A 119 -9.37 -11.35 0.20
N GLY A 120 -10.16 -11.09 1.24
CA GLY A 120 -9.82 -11.58 2.57
C GLY A 120 -11.01 -11.60 3.54
N TYR A 121 -10.80 -12.06 4.78
CA TYR A 121 -9.47 -12.40 5.31
C TYR A 121 -8.93 -13.78 4.89
N GLU A 122 -9.69 -14.87 5.08
CA GLU A 122 -9.36 -16.22 4.57
C GLU A 122 -10.09 -16.47 3.26
N THR A 123 -9.36 -16.70 2.17
CA THR A 123 -9.93 -16.94 0.84
C THR A 123 -9.54 -18.31 0.28
N ARG A 124 -10.53 -19.05 -0.24
CA ARG A 124 -10.34 -20.27 -1.03
C ARG A 124 -11.04 -20.16 -2.36
N VAL A 125 -10.43 -20.71 -3.41
CA VAL A 125 -10.91 -20.55 -4.79
C VAL A 125 -10.94 -21.90 -5.49
N TRP A 126 -12.04 -22.16 -6.19
CA TRP A 126 -12.22 -23.36 -7.02
C TRP A 126 -12.54 -22.97 -8.45
N LEU A 127 -11.95 -23.68 -9.41
CA LEU A 127 -12.30 -23.61 -10.82
C LEU A 127 -12.96 -24.92 -11.23
N ASN A 128 -14.22 -24.87 -11.68
CA ASN A 128 -14.98 -26.06 -12.11
C ASN A 128 -14.99 -27.18 -11.05
N GLY A 129 -14.97 -26.81 -9.76
CA GLY A 129 -14.91 -27.74 -8.62
C GLY A 129 -13.50 -28.15 -8.18
N PHE A 130 -12.45 -27.80 -8.92
CA PHE A 130 -11.06 -28.08 -8.54
C PHE A 130 -10.52 -26.97 -7.64
N LEU A 131 -10.05 -27.32 -6.44
CA LEU A 131 -9.39 -26.39 -5.54
C LEU A 131 -8.10 -25.86 -6.19
N LEU A 132 -7.93 -24.54 -6.19
CA LEU A 132 -6.74 -23.89 -6.71
C LEU A 132 -5.71 -23.65 -5.60
N SER A 133 -4.43 -23.72 -5.95
CA SER A 133 -3.33 -23.29 -5.09
C SER A 133 -2.67 -22.06 -5.69
N THR A 134 -2.38 -21.04 -4.87
CA THR A 134 -1.71 -19.82 -5.33
C THR A 134 -0.34 -20.15 -5.95
N ILE A 135 0.22 -19.21 -6.70
CA ILE A 135 1.59 -19.31 -7.24
C ILE A 135 2.63 -19.52 -6.12
N GLU A 136 2.32 -19.10 -4.89
CA GLU A 136 3.19 -19.31 -3.73
C GLU A 136 3.03 -20.71 -3.11
N GLY A 137 2.01 -21.48 -3.51
CA GLY A 137 1.73 -22.83 -3.05
C GLY A 137 0.64 -22.93 -1.98
N GLU A 138 -0.15 -21.87 -1.79
CA GLU A 138 -1.15 -21.81 -0.72
C GLU A 138 -2.52 -22.24 -1.26
N GLU A 139 -3.18 -23.22 -0.62
CA GLU A 139 -4.58 -23.55 -0.93
C GLU A 139 -5.57 -22.59 -0.25
N VAL A 140 -5.08 -21.84 0.73
CA VAL A 140 -5.82 -20.85 1.50
C VAL A 140 -4.99 -19.58 1.54
N HIS A 141 -5.53 -18.50 0.97
CA HIS A 141 -4.90 -17.19 1.10
C HIS A 141 -5.38 -16.51 2.38
N TYR A 142 -4.45 -15.99 3.17
CA TYR A 142 -4.74 -15.13 4.32
C TYR A 142 -4.27 -13.72 4.03
N GLY A 143 -5.12 -12.71 4.19
CA GLY A 143 -4.79 -11.31 3.97
C GLY A 143 -5.88 -10.59 3.16
N GLU A 144 -6.05 -9.30 3.41
CA GLU A 144 -7.16 -8.51 2.85
C GLU A 144 -6.68 -7.30 2.03
N TYR A 145 -5.37 -7.06 1.96
CA TYR A 145 -4.81 -5.81 1.41
C TYR A 145 -3.91 -5.99 0.19
N THR A 146 -3.53 -7.23 -0.15
CA THR A 146 -2.53 -7.51 -1.18
C THR A 146 -3.02 -8.54 -2.19
N SER A 147 -2.45 -8.49 -3.40
CA SER A 147 -2.86 -9.36 -4.48
C SER A 147 -2.25 -10.75 -4.40
N PHE A 148 -3.00 -11.74 -4.87
CA PHE A 148 -2.56 -13.12 -5.03
C PHE A 148 -3.07 -13.69 -6.35
N SER A 149 -2.44 -14.76 -6.84
CA SER A 149 -2.72 -15.27 -8.17
C SER A 149 -2.58 -16.78 -8.27
N PHE A 150 -3.26 -17.36 -9.24
CA PHE A 150 -3.29 -18.77 -9.57
C PHE A 150 -2.87 -18.96 -11.03
N GLU A 151 -2.04 -19.98 -11.30
CA GLU A 151 -1.83 -20.47 -12.67
C GLU A 151 -2.88 -21.55 -12.93
N LEU A 152 -3.77 -21.32 -13.91
CA LEU A 152 -4.85 -22.25 -14.22
C LEU A 152 -4.30 -23.40 -15.06
N ARG A 153 -4.64 -24.62 -14.65
CA ARG A 153 -4.26 -25.84 -15.36
C ARG A 153 -5.20 -26.09 -16.53
N GLU A 154 -4.65 -26.44 -17.69
CA GLU A 154 -5.44 -26.64 -18.91
C GLU A 154 -6.47 -27.76 -18.76
N GLU A 155 -6.12 -28.83 -18.03
CA GLU A 155 -7.03 -29.96 -17.79
C GLU A 155 -8.29 -29.59 -16.98
N HIS A 156 -8.25 -28.46 -16.25
CA HIS A 156 -9.38 -27.96 -15.46
C HIS A 156 -10.27 -27.01 -16.26
N LEU A 157 -9.80 -26.44 -17.37
CA LEU A 157 -10.55 -25.49 -18.18
C LEU A 157 -11.65 -26.18 -19.00
N ARG A 158 -12.74 -25.45 -19.22
CA ARG A 158 -13.95 -25.87 -19.95
C ARG A 158 -14.40 -24.72 -20.86
N PRO A 159 -15.25 -24.96 -21.88
CA PRO A 159 -15.77 -23.87 -22.73
C PRO A 159 -16.46 -22.75 -21.95
N VAL A 160 -17.19 -23.12 -20.89
CA VAL A 160 -17.68 -22.20 -19.86
C VAL A 160 -17.11 -22.67 -18.53
N ASN A 161 -16.40 -21.77 -17.85
CA ASN A 161 -15.74 -22.02 -16.60
C ASN A 161 -16.53 -21.40 -15.45
N ARG A 162 -16.59 -22.11 -14.33
CA ARG A 162 -17.24 -21.67 -13.11
C ARG A 162 -16.20 -21.43 -12.04
N LEU A 163 -16.13 -20.20 -11.55
CA LEU A 163 -15.26 -19.78 -10.47
C LEU A 163 -16.08 -19.68 -9.19
N THR A 164 -15.74 -20.48 -8.19
CA THR A 164 -16.36 -20.42 -6.87
C THR A 164 -15.34 -19.90 -5.86
N VAL A 165 -15.73 -18.93 -5.04
CA VAL A 165 -14.87 -18.28 -4.04
C VAL A 165 -15.56 -18.37 -2.69
N ARG A 166 -14.84 -18.90 -1.69
CA ARG A 166 -15.27 -18.87 -0.29
C ARG A 166 -14.40 -17.87 0.45
N ILE A 167 -15.04 -16.98 1.19
CA ILE A 167 -14.37 -16.01 2.04
C ILE A 167 -14.84 -16.21 3.48
N VAL A 168 -13.89 -16.19 4.42
CA VAL A 168 -14.16 -16.15 5.85
C VAL A 168 -13.45 -14.97 6.47
N ASP A 169 -14.17 -14.28 7.35
CA ASP A 169 -13.54 -13.37 8.31
C ASP A 169 -14.07 -13.66 9.70
N THR A 170 -13.26 -13.34 10.71
CA THR A 170 -13.59 -13.43 12.12
C THR A 170 -13.28 -12.12 12.83
N MET A 171 -13.71 -11.94 14.07
CA MET A 171 -13.33 -10.81 14.92
C MET A 171 -12.06 -11.11 15.74
N ASP A 172 -11.22 -12.04 15.28
CA ASP A 172 -9.97 -12.42 15.92
C ASP A 172 -8.99 -11.23 16.02
N ALA A 173 -8.60 -10.92 17.25
CA ALA A 173 -7.69 -9.82 17.58
C ALA A 173 -6.24 -10.07 17.10
N GLU A 174 -5.88 -11.29 16.70
CA GLU A 174 -4.56 -11.59 16.15
C GLU A 174 -4.48 -11.33 14.64
N THR A 175 -5.58 -10.94 14.00
CA THR A 175 -5.64 -10.53 12.60
C THR A 175 -5.11 -9.10 12.43
N PRO A 176 -4.15 -8.85 11.52
CA PRO A 176 -3.65 -7.50 11.22
C PRO A 176 -4.72 -6.71 10.45
N ARG A 177 -5.58 -5.98 11.16
CA ARG A 177 -6.74 -5.27 10.59
C ARG A 177 -6.72 -3.75 10.81
N GLY A 178 -5.67 -3.24 11.45
CA GLY A 178 -5.55 -1.82 11.75
C GLY A 178 -6.72 -1.32 12.58
N LYS A 179 -7.30 -0.16 12.24
CA LYS A 179 -8.39 0.46 13.02
C LYS A 179 -9.77 -0.19 12.87
N GLN A 180 -9.88 -1.35 12.22
CA GLN A 180 -11.15 -2.06 12.03
C GLN A 180 -11.52 -2.88 13.27
N GLU A 181 -12.80 -2.96 13.64
CA GLU A 181 -13.25 -3.64 14.87
C GLU A 181 -12.86 -5.14 14.98
N SER A 182 -12.86 -5.65 16.21
CA SER A 182 -12.49 -7.02 16.60
C SER A 182 -13.15 -7.41 17.93
N HIS A 183 -12.73 -8.53 18.53
CA HIS A 183 -13.11 -8.90 19.90
C HIS A 183 -12.59 -7.94 20.98
N VAL A 184 -11.45 -7.28 20.74
CA VAL A 184 -10.81 -6.37 21.71
C VAL A 184 -11.33 -4.94 21.56
N TYR A 185 -11.30 -4.42 20.34
CA TYR A 185 -11.77 -3.06 20.03
C TYR A 185 -13.06 -3.11 19.25
N LYS A 186 -14.08 -2.38 19.72
CA LYS A 186 -15.42 -2.32 19.11
C LYS A 186 -15.61 -1.02 18.36
N ARG A 187 -16.37 -1.07 17.26
CA ARG A 187 -16.73 0.10 16.48
C ARG A 187 -17.26 1.23 17.37
N GLY A 188 -16.75 2.43 17.14
CA GLY A 188 -17.06 3.65 17.89
C GLY A 188 -15.80 4.37 18.34
N GLY A 189 -15.89 5.72 18.39
CA GLY A 189 -14.72 6.54 18.68
C GLY A 189 -13.71 6.48 17.53
N ILE A 190 -12.52 5.93 17.79
CA ILE A 190 -11.43 5.82 16.80
C ILE A 190 -11.43 4.49 16.03
N TRP A 191 -12.32 3.55 16.39
CA TRP A 191 -12.40 2.22 15.78
C TRP A 191 -13.57 2.14 14.81
N TYR A 192 -13.32 1.59 13.63
CA TYR A 192 -14.24 1.59 12.50
C TYR A 192 -14.88 0.24 12.25
N GLN A 193 -15.88 0.24 11.38
CA GLN A 193 -16.45 -1.01 10.87
C GLN A 193 -15.38 -1.87 10.19
N THR A 194 -15.57 -3.19 10.27
CA THR A 194 -14.85 -4.11 9.38
C THR A 194 -15.27 -3.89 7.92
N TYR A 195 -14.28 -4.03 7.04
CA TYR A 195 -14.38 -3.95 5.60
C TYR A 195 -13.60 -5.12 5.01
N THR A 196 -14.28 -6.24 4.87
CA THR A 196 -13.69 -7.51 4.43
C THR A 196 -14.34 -8.01 3.15
N GLY A 197 -13.83 -9.08 2.57
CA GLY A 197 -14.45 -9.74 1.43
C GLY A 197 -13.81 -9.46 0.08
N ALA A 198 -14.69 -9.20 -0.87
CA ALA A 198 -14.43 -9.03 -2.29
C ALA A 198 -13.87 -7.64 -2.62
N VAL A 199 -12.87 -7.20 -1.86
CA VAL A 199 -12.48 -5.78 -1.74
C VAL A 199 -11.88 -5.18 -3.01
N ARG A 200 -11.34 -5.98 -3.94
CA ARG A 200 -10.77 -5.49 -5.21
C ARG A 200 -11.06 -6.43 -6.37
N SER A 201 -10.88 -5.89 -7.58
CA SER A 201 -11.13 -6.57 -8.85
C SER A 201 -10.49 -7.95 -8.96
N VAL A 202 -11.16 -8.80 -9.74
CA VAL A 202 -10.64 -10.11 -10.17
C VAL A 202 -10.47 -10.08 -11.68
N TRP A 203 -9.34 -10.57 -12.18
CA TRP A 203 -9.12 -10.62 -13.62
C TRP A 203 -8.39 -11.90 -14.03
N LEU A 204 -8.66 -12.31 -15.26
CA LEU A 204 -8.01 -13.41 -15.94
C LEU A 204 -7.10 -12.84 -17.03
N GLU A 205 -5.85 -13.24 -17.08
CA GLU A 205 -4.89 -12.77 -18.06
C GLU A 205 -4.06 -13.92 -18.61
N MET A 206 -3.65 -13.84 -19.88
CA MET A 206 -2.63 -14.74 -20.41
C MET A 206 -1.25 -14.22 -20.02
N VAL A 207 -0.42 -15.09 -19.45
CA VAL A 207 0.94 -14.77 -19.05
C VAL A 207 1.89 -15.80 -19.60
N GLU A 208 3.14 -15.39 -19.78
CA GLU A 208 4.18 -16.28 -20.26
C GLU A 208 4.50 -17.35 -19.20
N ARG A 209 4.77 -18.56 -19.65
CA ARG A 209 5.11 -19.70 -18.80
C ARG A 209 6.35 -19.38 -17.98
N ASN A 210 7.46 -19.06 -18.64
CA ASN A 210 8.66 -18.50 -18.01
C ASN A 210 8.59 -16.99 -18.09
N ARG A 211 8.55 -16.30 -16.94
CA ARG A 211 8.27 -14.86 -16.92
C ARG A 211 8.92 -14.11 -15.77
N LEU A 212 9.03 -12.80 -15.95
CA LEU A 212 9.12 -11.86 -14.84
C LEU A 212 7.73 -11.70 -14.22
N ARG A 213 7.67 -11.68 -12.89
CA ARG A 213 6.45 -11.39 -12.12
C ARG A 213 6.30 -9.88 -11.97
N SER A 214 5.07 -9.46 -11.67
CA SER A 214 4.72 -8.06 -11.41
C SER A 214 5.18 -7.60 -10.02
N ARG A 215 6.47 -7.84 -9.70
CA ARG A 215 7.15 -7.51 -8.44
C ARG A 215 8.57 -7.06 -8.78
N VAL A 216 8.77 -5.75 -8.78
CA VAL A 216 10.05 -5.09 -9.05
C VAL A 216 10.38 -4.22 -7.84
N GLY A 217 11.58 -4.38 -7.29
CA GLY A 217 12.14 -3.49 -6.28
C GLY A 217 13.22 -2.61 -6.86
N VAL A 218 13.29 -1.36 -6.39
CA VAL A 218 14.26 -0.37 -6.87
C VAL A 218 14.99 0.22 -5.67
N ASP A 219 16.32 0.10 -5.69
CA ASP A 219 17.22 0.73 -4.72
C ASP A 219 18.24 1.57 -5.48
N SER A 220 18.29 2.88 -5.20
CA SER A 220 19.13 3.84 -5.92
C SER A 220 20.33 4.25 -5.07
N VAL A 221 21.54 4.13 -5.65
CA VAL A 221 22.78 4.66 -5.06
C VAL A 221 23.16 5.91 -5.87
N ILE A 222 22.64 7.06 -5.44
CA ILE A 222 22.70 8.30 -6.23
C ILE A 222 24.12 8.84 -6.39
N GLU A 223 25.01 8.56 -5.44
CA GLU A 223 26.42 9.00 -5.48
C GLU A 223 27.20 8.29 -6.60
N ASP A 224 26.90 7.02 -6.85
CA ASP A 224 27.56 6.19 -7.86
C ASP A 224 26.75 6.12 -9.17
N GLN A 225 25.59 6.79 -9.24
CA GLN A 225 24.66 6.75 -10.39
C GLN A 225 24.21 5.32 -10.74
N LEU A 226 24.04 4.48 -9.70
CA LEU A 226 23.64 3.09 -9.83
C LEU A 226 22.18 2.89 -9.41
N VAL A 227 21.51 1.99 -10.12
CA VAL A 227 20.19 1.48 -9.75
C VAL A 227 20.29 -0.02 -9.59
N ARG A 228 19.85 -0.52 -8.44
CA ARG A 228 19.72 -1.95 -8.17
C ARG A 228 18.27 -2.35 -8.39
N PHE A 229 18.06 -3.35 -9.24
CA PHE A 229 16.75 -3.93 -9.50
C PHE A 229 16.64 -5.28 -8.82
N ASN A 230 15.62 -5.42 -7.96
CA ASN A 230 15.17 -6.69 -7.39
C ASN A 230 14.01 -7.22 -8.24
N LEU A 231 14.24 -8.24 -9.05
CA LEU A 231 13.25 -8.79 -9.97
C LEU A 231 12.79 -10.17 -9.51
N THR A 232 11.49 -10.41 -9.54
CA THR A 232 10.94 -11.74 -9.27
C THR A 232 10.63 -12.46 -10.57
N THR A 233 11.01 -13.73 -10.66
CA THR A 233 10.82 -14.63 -11.80
C THR A 233 9.89 -15.78 -11.44
N ARG A 234 9.23 -16.35 -12.44
CA ARG A 234 8.48 -17.60 -12.38
C ARG A 234 8.99 -18.49 -13.51
N ILE A 235 9.77 -19.50 -13.16
CA ILE A 235 10.46 -20.39 -14.10
C ILE A 235 9.90 -21.80 -13.96
N HIS A 236 9.33 -22.31 -15.04
CA HIS A 236 8.90 -23.70 -15.19
C HIS A 236 9.96 -24.52 -15.92
N ASP A 237 10.52 -23.97 -16.99
CA ASP A 237 11.49 -24.65 -17.84
C ASP A 237 12.91 -24.12 -17.55
N PRO A 238 13.79 -24.95 -16.96
CA PRO A 238 15.13 -24.52 -16.60
C PRO A 238 15.99 -24.30 -17.85
N GLY A 239 16.90 -23.32 -17.80
CA GLY A 239 17.68 -22.96 -18.98
C GLY A 239 18.57 -21.75 -18.79
N ILE A 240 19.21 -21.34 -19.89
CA ILE A 240 19.94 -20.08 -19.97
C ILE A 240 18.98 -19.04 -20.50
N TYR A 241 18.86 -17.94 -19.77
CA TYR A 241 18.04 -16.79 -20.13
C TYR A 241 18.90 -15.53 -20.19
N THR A 242 18.49 -14.57 -21.01
CA THR A 242 19.00 -13.20 -20.95
C THR A 242 17.95 -12.32 -20.32
N LEU A 243 18.28 -11.76 -19.15
CA LEU A 243 17.51 -10.67 -18.56
C LEU A 243 18.01 -9.35 -19.17
N ARG A 244 17.19 -8.74 -20.02
CA ARG A 244 17.48 -7.43 -20.62
C ARG A 244 16.68 -6.36 -19.91
N LEU A 245 17.38 -5.32 -19.46
CA LEU A 245 16.77 -4.11 -18.88
C LEU A 245 17.00 -2.94 -19.82
N GLN A 246 15.94 -2.19 -20.11
CA GLN A 246 15.99 -0.97 -20.91
C GLN A 246 15.30 0.16 -20.17
N VAL A 247 15.98 1.29 -19.98
CA VAL A 247 15.45 2.45 -19.28
C VAL A 247 15.18 3.56 -20.30
N PHE A 248 13.99 4.16 -20.22
CA PHE A 248 13.56 5.27 -21.05
C PHE A 248 13.16 6.44 -20.18
N ASP A 249 13.31 7.66 -20.70
CA ASP A 249 12.67 8.84 -20.12
C ASP A 249 11.14 8.69 -20.26
N GLN A 250 10.36 9.11 -19.24
CA GLN A 250 8.90 9.05 -19.27
C GLN A 250 8.30 10.01 -20.31
N VAL A 251 8.95 11.17 -20.53
CA VAL A 251 8.40 12.26 -21.35
C VAL A 251 8.90 12.20 -22.80
N ALA A 252 9.99 11.49 -23.08
CA ALA A 252 10.60 11.51 -24.40
C ALA A 252 9.89 10.56 -25.39
N PRO A 253 9.46 11.04 -26.58
CA PRO A 253 8.92 10.21 -27.66
C PRO A 253 10.02 9.39 -28.38
N THR A 254 11.25 9.38 -27.86
CA THR A 254 12.38 8.71 -28.50
C THR A 254 12.26 7.20 -28.36
N PRO A 255 12.40 6.45 -29.47
CA PRO A 255 12.39 4.98 -29.43
C PRO A 255 13.68 4.39 -28.84
N GLN A 256 14.68 5.23 -28.50
CA GLN A 256 15.96 4.76 -27.97
C GLN A 256 15.99 4.81 -26.44
N PRO A 257 16.47 3.73 -25.79
CA PRO A 257 16.65 3.72 -24.35
C PRO A 257 17.83 4.61 -23.94
N LEU A 258 17.71 5.24 -22.77
CA LEU A 258 18.79 5.98 -22.09
C LEU A 258 19.92 5.03 -21.67
N ALA A 259 19.56 3.82 -21.24
CA ALA A 259 20.49 2.77 -20.85
C ALA A 259 19.93 1.39 -21.20
N THR A 260 20.82 0.45 -21.52
CA THR A 260 20.47 -0.96 -21.73
C THR A 260 21.54 -1.85 -21.14
N SER A 261 21.13 -2.87 -20.39
CA SER A 261 22.03 -3.90 -19.84
C SER A 261 21.43 -5.28 -20.01
N ASP A 262 22.27 -6.22 -20.44
CA ASP A 262 21.93 -7.62 -20.59
C ASP A 262 22.66 -8.46 -19.53
N PHE A 263 21.92 -9.32 -18.86
CA PHE A 263 22.44 -10.24 -17.86
C PHE A 263 22.12 -11.68 -18.26
N THR A 264 23.15 -12.47 -18.55
CA THR A 264 22.97 -13.91 -18.79
C THR A 264 22.82 -14.63 -17.47
N LEU A 265 21.69 -15.31 -17.28
CA LEU A 265 21.32 -16.02 -16.07
C LEU A 265 21.07 -17.48 -16.41
N ARG A 266 21.61 -18.40 -15.60
CA ARG A 266 21.14 -19.78 -15.56
C ARG A 266 20.02 -19.85 -14.53
N LEU A 267 18.81 -20.16 -14.99
CA LEU A 267 17.62 -20.23 -14.15
C LEU A 267 17.15 -21.68 -14.01
N GLU A 268 16.91 -22.09 -12.77
CA GLU A 268 16.34 -23.40 -12.44
C GLU A 268 14.84 -23.29 -12.16
N THR A 269 14.10 -24.40 -12.27
CA THR A 269 12.67 -24.44 -11.97
C THR A 269 12.38 -23.92 -10.57
N GLY A 270 11.44 -22.99 -10.45
CA GLY A 270 11.05 -22.39 -9.18
C GLY A 270 12.02 -21.34 -8.62
N GLN A 271 13.13 -21.02 -9.30
CA GLN A 271 14.00 -19.91 -8.91
C GLN A 271 13.23 -18.59 -9.05
N ARG A 272 13.24 -17.77 -7.98
CA ARG A 272 12.38 -16.57 -7.88
C ARG A 272 13.14 -15.26 -7.97
N ARG A 273 14.23 -15.06 -7.21
CA ARG A 273 14.81 -13.72 -7.00
C ARG A 273 16.05 -13.49 -7.84
N GLN A 274 16.06 -12.40 -8.61
CA GLN A 274 17.21 -11.91 -9.35
C GLN A 274 17.56 -10.50 -8.88
N ARG A 275 18.84 -10.26 -8.63
CA ARG A 275 19.36 -8.93 -8.27
C ARG A 275 20.39 -8.52 -9.29
N VAL A 276 20.14 -7.41 -9.96
CA VAL A 276 21.03 -6.87 -10.99
C VAL A 276 21.25 -5.38 -10.75
N VAL A 277 22.39 -4.88 -11.21
CA VAL A 277 22.80 -3.48 -11.03
C VAL A 277 23.04 -2.88 -12.41
N MET A 278 22.46 -1.71 -12.65
CA MET A 278 22.63 -0.93 -13.87
C MET A 278 23.15 0.46 -13.49
N GLU A 279 24.06 1.00 -14.31
CA GLU A 279 24.46 2.40 -14.24
C GLU A 279 23.50 3.24 -15.08
N LEU A 280 23.05 4.37 -14.54
CA LEU A 280 22.19 5.33 -15.24
C LEU A 280 22.81 6.73 -15.18
N THR A 281 23.83 6.94 -16.02
CA THR A 281 24.65 8.15 -15.99
C THR A 281 23.84 9.40 -16.33
N GLY A 282 23.98 10.46 -15.54
CA GLY A 282 23.30 11.74 -15.78
C GLY A 282 21.80 11.74 -15.50
N ALA A 283 21.28 10.73 -14.80
CA ALA A 283 19.88 10.67 -14.39
C ALA A 283 19.51 11.84 -13.46
N HIS A 284 18.39 12.49 -13.76
CA HIS A 284 17.70 13.37 -12.82
C HIS A 284 17.06 12.57 -11.69
N LEU A 285 17.14 13.10 -10.48
CA LEU A 285 16.56 12.50 -9.29
C LEU A 285 15.07 12.84 -9.16
N TRP A 286 14.33 11.93 -8.54
CA TRP A 286 12.96 12.16 -8.13
C TRP A 286 12.95 12.99 -6.82
N GLU A 287 12.16 14.07 -6.80
CA GLU A 287 11.91 14.87 -5.60
C GLU A 287 10.55 15.58 -5.67
N PRO A 288 9.92 15.94 -4.53
CA PRO A 288 8.72 16.76 -4.53
C PRO A 288 8.88 18.05 -5.34
N GLY A 289 7.92 18.33 -6.22
CA GLY A 289 7.96 19.46 -7.15
C GLY A 289 8.75 19.23 -8.44
N ALA A 290 9.60 18.19 -8.48
CA ALA A 290 10.28 17.71 -9.69
C ALA A 290 10.30 16.16 -9.73
N PRO A 291 9.12 15.51 -9.86
CA PRO A 291 8.98 14.05 -9.77
C PRO A 291 9.44 13.35 -11.06
N THR A 292 10.76 13.32 -11.30
CA THR A 292 11.31 12.63 -12.47
C THR A 292 11.09 11.12 -12.34
N LEU A 293 10.35 10.53 -13.28
CA LEU A 293 10.20 9.09 -13.42
C LEU A 293 10.81 8.60 -14.72
N TYR A 294 11.24 7.35 -14.69
CA TYR A 294 11.75 6.60 -15.83
C TYR A 294 10.87 5.40 -16.07
N ARG A 295 10.79 4.97 -17.33
CA ARG A 295 10.11 3.74 -17.71
C ARG A 295 11.15 2.63 -17.85
N LEU A 296 11.01 1.58 -17.05
CA LEU A 296 11.76 0.34 -17.17
C LEU A 296 10.99 -0.65 -18.03
N VAL A 297 11.62 -1.11 -19.11
CA VAL A 297 11.22 -2.31 -19.83
C VAL A 297 12.16 -3.44 -19.43
N ALA A 298 11.63 -4.45 -18.77
CA ALA A 298 12.40 -5.63 -18.38
C ALA A 298 11.91 -6.85 -19.18
N GLN A 299 12.85 -7.53 -19.82
CA GLN A 299 12.61 -8.67 -20.70
C GLN A 299 13.36 -9.89 -20.20
N LEU A 300 12.68 -11.04 -20.13
CA LEU A 300 13.28 -12.34 -19.92
C LEU A 300 13.26 -13.12 -21.23
N ILE A 301 14.42 -13.28 -21.84
CA ILE A 301 14.59 -13.83 -23.18
C ILE A 301 15.19 -15.23 -23.07
N ASP A 302 14.57 -16.23 -23.70
CA ASP A 302 15.09 -17.60 -23.75
C ASP A 302 16.12 -17.81 -24.88
N ASP A 303 16.68 -19.02 -24.96
CA ASP A 303 17.66 -19.40 -25.99
C ASP A 303 17.08 -19.46 -27.42
N ARG A 304 15.76 -19.52 -27.54
CA ARG A 304 14.99 -19.51 -28.80
C ARG A 304 14.56 -18.09 -29.20
N GLY A 305 14.84 -17.08 -28.36
CA GLY A 305 14.51 -15.68 -28.60
C GLY A 305 13.09 -15.29 -28.20
N TYR A 306 12.33 -16.17 -27.54
CA TYR A 306 11.05 -15.80 -26.94
C TYR A 306 11.29 -14.87 -25.76
N SER A 307 10.54 -13.76 -25.69
CA SER A 307 10.75 -12.69 -24.71
C SER A 307 9.47 -12.42 -23.92
N ALA A 308 9.49 -12.72 -22.62
CA ALA A 308 8.46 -12.27 -21.68
C ALA A 308 8.79 -10.87 -21.16
N GLN A 309 7.84 -9.94 -21.20
CA GLN A 309 8.09 -8.53 -20.90
C GLN A 309 7.19 -7.99 -19.79
N ILE A 310 7.77 -7.17 -18.90
CA ILE A 310 7.04 -6.31 -17.98
C ILE A 310 7.51 -4.86 -18.13
N GLU A 311 6.62 -3.93 -17.82
CA GLU A 311 6.93 -2.50 -17.77
C GLU A 311 6.56 -1.92 -16.40
N THR A 312 7.41 -1.05 -15.87
CA THR A 312 7.13 -0.30 -14.64
C THR A 312 7.74 1.08 -14.71
N HIS A 313 7.19 2.00 -13.94
CA HIS A 313 7.85 3.27 -13.67
C HIS A 313 8.70 3.16 -12.40
N PHE A 314 9.75 3.97 -12.33
CA PHE A 314 10.58 4.12 -11.14
C PHE A 314 11.23 5.51 -11.13
N GLY A 315 11.65 5.97 -9.95
CA GLY A 315 12.42 7.20 -9.79
C GLY A 315 13.68 6.94 -9.00
N LEU A 316 14.70 7.77 -9.21
CA LEU A 316 15.96 7.68 -8.46
C LEU A 316 15.93 8.66 -7.30
N ARG A 317 16.00 8.17 -6.08
CA ARG A 317 16.05 9.03 -4.88
C ARG A 317 16.75 8.34 -3.73
N LYS A 318 17.38 9.13 -2.87
CA LYS A 318 17.96 8.68 -1.60
C LYS A 318 17.28 9.38 -0.44
N ILE A 319 16.79 8.61 0.52
CA ILE A 319 16.27 9.13 1.79
C ILE A 319 17.21 8.70 2.93
N GLU A 320 17.52 9.59 3.86
CA GLU A 320 18.43 9.30 4.97
C GLU A 320 18.02 10.06 6.23
N SER A 321 18.06 9.38 7.38
CA SER A 321 18.00 10.00 8.69
C SER A 321 19.41 10.26 9.20
N ARG A 322 19.76 11.53 9.42
CA ARG A 322 21.10 11.90 9.91
C ARG A 322 21.05 13.05 10.91
N GLY A 323 21.42 12.74 12.14
CA GLY A 323 21.39 13.69 13.24
C GLY A 323 19.95 14.10 13.54
N LYS A 324 19.64 15.41 13.44
CA LYS A 324 18.30 15.94 13.68
C LYS A 324 17.47 16.20 12.41
N PHE A 325 17.94 15.74 11.25
CA PHE A 325 17.32 16.05 9.97
C PHE A 325 17.04 14.79 9.15
N VAL A 326 15.96 14.85 8.39
CA VAL A 326 15.72 13.97 7.26
C VAL A 326 16.35 14.60 6.03
N TYR A 327 17.03 13.79 5.21
CA TYR A 327 17.62 14.22 3.95
C TYR A 327 16.97 13.49 2.80
N LEU A 328 16.55 14.23 1.78
CA LEU A 328 16.19 13.72 0.47
C LEU A 328 17.25 14.17 -0.52
N ASN A 329 17.84 13.22 -1.26
CA ASN A 329 18.87 13.49 -2.26
C ASN A 329 20.04 14.33 -1.70
N ASN A 330 20.50 13.97 -0.49
CA ASN A 330 21.55 14.66 0.27
C ASN A 330 21.23 16.11 0.70
N LYS A 331 19.99 16.59 0.52
CA LYS A 331 19.52 17.90 1.00
C LYS A 331 18.55 17.74 2.17
N PRO A 332 18.65 18.54 3.25
CA PRO A 332 17.67 18.52 4.33
C PRO A 332 16.26 18.82 3.79
N ILE A 333 15.27 18.05 4.24
CA ILE A 333 13.86 18.25 3.94
C ILE A 333 13.07 18.28 5.25
N TYR A 334 12.10 19.20 5.33
CA TYR A 334 11.09 19.21 6.38
C TYR A 334 9.87 18.45 5.89
N LEU A 335 9.37 17.50 6.66
CA LEU A 335 8.19 16.70 6.29
C LEU A 335 6.92 17.47 6.70
N ASP A 336 6.23 18.06 5.74
CA ASP A 336 4.92 18.66 5.90
C ASP A 336 3.86 17.61 5.55
N GLY A 337 3.36 16.93 6.58
CA GLY A 337 2.54 15.73 6.45
C GLY A 337 1.06 15.93 6.77
N ILE A 338 0.26 15.00 6.26
CA ILE A 338 -1.14 14.84 6.65
C ILE A 338 -1.49 13.35 6.73
N LEU A 339 -2.27 12.98 7.75
CA LEU A 339 -2.77 11.62 7.91
C LEU A 339 -3.93 11.38 6.94
N TYR A 340 -3.85 10.29 6.18
CA TYR A 340 -4.85 9.91 5.20
C TYR A 340 -5.31 8.48 5.42
N GLN A 341 -6.63 8.33 5.55
CA GLN A 341 -7.28 7.04 5.56
C GLN A 341 -8.50 7.12 4.62
N PRO A 342 -8.47 6.40 3.49
CA PRO A 342 -9.49 6.54 2.45
C PRO A 342 -10.86 5.98 2.86
N GLY A 343 -10.91 5.08 3.85
CA GLY A 343 -12.15 4.37 4.20
C GLY A 343 -12.70 3.64 2.97
N THR A 344 -13.94 3.97 2.58
CA THR A 344 -14.63 3.39 1.42
C THR A 344 -14.50 4.22 0.14
N ALA A 345 -13.58 5.19 0.09
CA ALA A 345 -13.39 6.05 -1.06
C ALA A 345 -13.05 5.25 -2.33
N THR A 346 -13.72 5.59 -3.43
CA THR A 346 -13.38 5.15 -4.78
C THR A 346 -12.00 5.68 -5.20
N TYR A 347 -11.40 5.09 -6.24
CA TYR A 347 -10.12 5.57 -6.73
C TYR A 347 -10.18 7.01 -7.25
N GLU A 348 -11.28 7.38 -7.89
CA GLU A 348 -11.52 8.73 -8.39
C GLU A 348 -11.61 9.74 -7.23
N GLU A 349 -12.22 9.37 -6.11
CA GLU A 349 -12.20 10.16 -4.87
C GLU A 349 -10.79 10.26 -4.29
N MET A 350 -10.06 9.14 -4.18
CA MET A 350 -8.67 9.14 -3.74
C MET A 350 -7.77 10.05 -4.60
N GLN A 351 -7.98 10.08 -5.92
CA GLN A 351 -7.26 11.00 -6.80
C GLN A 351 -7.50 12.47 -6.42
N ARG A 352 -8.77 12.85 -6.21
CA ARG A 352 -9.12 14.21 -5.76
C ARG A 352 -8.51 14.54 -4.40
N HIS A 353 -8.53 13.59 -3.47
CA HIS A 353 -7.93 13.76 -2.14
C HIS A 353 -6.42 14.01 -2.22
N MET A 354 -5.67 13.26 -3.04
CA MET A 354 -4.22 13.44 -3.19
C MET A 354 -3.86 14.82 -3.75
N HIS A 355 -4.61 15.30 -4.76
CA HIS A 355 -4.45 16.67 -5.27
C HIS A 355 -4.79 17.73 -4.21
N ALA A 356 -5.85 17.52 -3.42
CA ALA A 356 -6.23 18.41 -2.34
C ALA A 356 -5.17 18.48 -1.23
N MET A 357 -4.58 17.35 -0.85
CA MET A 357 -3.49 17.28 0.14
C MET A 357 -2.23 18.00 -0.36
N GLN A 358 -1.88 17.88 -1.64
CA GLN A 358 -0.81 18.67 -2.26
C GLN A 358 -1.15 20.18 -2.22
N ALA A 359 -2.38 20.56 -2.55
CA ALA A 359 -2.83 21.95 -2.52
C ALA A 359 -2.85 22.57 -1.11
N LEU A 360 -3.03 21.76 -0.05
CA LEU A 360 -2.86 22.17 1.34
C LEU A 360 -1.40 22.52 1.70
N GLY A 361 -0.45 22.19 0.83
CA GLY A 361 0.97 22.43 1.03
C GLY A 361 1.73 21.25 1.64
N CYS A 362 1.13 20.06 1.63
CA CYS A 362 1.78 18.84 2.12
C CYS A 362 2.78 18.33 1.09
N ASN A 363 3.93 17.83 1.56
CA ASN A 363 4.87 17.04 0.78
C ASN A 363 4.90 15.57 1.19
N LEU A 364 4.23 15.22 2.29
CA LEU A 364 4.12 13.87 2.83
C LEU A 364 2.64 13.51 3.07
N VAL A 365 2.25 12.29 2.73
CA VAL A 365 0.97 11.69 3.10
C VAL A 365 1.25 10.43 3.90
N ARG A 366 0.73 10.37 5.13
CA ARG A 366 0.80 9.19 5.99
C ARG A 366 -0.44 8.34 5.77
N VAL A 367 -0.26 7.19 5.11
CA VAL A 367 -1.32 6.23 4.80
C VAL A 367 -1.57 5.38 6.04
N HIS A 368 -2.66 5.69 6.74
CA HIS A 368 -2.89 5.20 8.11
C HIS A 368 -3.38 3.76 8.13
N ILE A 369 -2.60 2.87 8.79
CA ILE A 369 -2.86 1.46 9.19
C ILE A 369 -4.01 0.70 8.49
N ALA A 370 -4.13 0.79 7.18
CA ALA A 370 -5.07 0.00 6.38
C ALA A 370 -4.52 -0.11 4.96
N GLY A 371 -4.75 -1.25 4.31
CA GLY A 371 -4.38 -1.40 2.92
C GLY A 371 -5.25 -0.54 2.02
N VAL A 372 -4.58 0.24 1.18
CA VAL A 372 -5.18 1.18 0.24
C VAL A 372 -5.03 0.67 -1.20
N ASP A 373 -5.83 1.21 -2.12
CA ASP A 373 -5.72 0.85 -3.53
C ASP A 373 -4.28 1.08 -4.04
N PRO A 374 -3.60 0.06 -4.61
CA PRO A 374 -2.21 0.20 -5.04
C PRO A 374 -1.96 1.28 -6.09
N ARG A 375 -3.01 1.72 -6.80
CA ARG A 375 -2.91 2.81 -7.78
C ARG A 375 -2.57 4.15 -7.13
N ILE A 376 -2.75 4.32 -5.81
CA ILE A 376 -2.33 5.56 -5.14
C ILE A 376 -0.81 5.73 -5.12
N TYR A 377 -0.03 4.65 -5.17
CA TYR A 377 1.42 4.72 -5.14
C TYR A 377 1.97 5.31 -6.46
N ASN A 378 1.41 4.87 -7.60
CA ASN A 378 1.69 5.49 -8.90
C ASN A 378 1.32 6.98 -8.91
N LEU A 379 0.16 7.33 -8.34
CA LEU A 379 -0.28 8.71 -8.29
C LEU A 379 0.65 9.56 -7.41
N ALA A 380 1.10 9.04 -6.26
CA ALA A 380 2.06 9.74 -5.40
C ALA A 380 3.42 9.95 -6.09
N ASP A 381 3.88 8.95 -6.83
CA ASP A 381 5.09 9.06 -7.66
C ASP A 381 4.96 10.19 -8.68
N GLU A 382 3.83 10.26 -9.39
CA GLU A 382 3.56 11.28 -10.42
C GLU A 382 3.38 12.69 -9.82
N LEU A 383 2.71 12.79 -8.67
CA LEU A 383 2.49 14.07 -8.00
C LEU A 383 3.73 14.59 -7.27
N GLY A 384 4.72 13.73 -6.99
CA GLY A 384 5.85 14.10 -6.15
C GLY A 384 5.46 14.22 -4.67
N LEU A 385 4.56 13.36 -4.20
CA LEU A 385 4.20 13.27 -2.78
C LEU A 385 4.96 12.12 -2.13
N LEU A 386 5.62 12.40 -1.00
CA LEU A 386 6.22 11.36 -0.17
C LEU A 386 5.11 10.57 0.52
N LEU A 387 5.32 9.27 0.70
CA LEU A 387 4.42 8.39 1.42
C LEU A 387 5.11 7.79 2.64
N TRP A 388 4.41 7.88 3.76
CA TRP A 388 4.65 7.08 4.96
C TRP A 388 3.58 5.99 5.00
N VAL A 389 4.00 4.73 4.88
CA VAL A 389 3.10 3.57 4.86
C VAL A 389 3.21 2.80 6.17
N GLU A 390 2.11 2.20 6.61
CA GLU A 390 2.06 1.49 7.88
C GLU A 390 1.56 0.07 7.70
N VAL A 391 2.15 -0.85 8.45
CA VAL A 391 1.62 -2.22 8.52
C VAL A 391 0.33 -2.19 9.35
N PRO A 392 -0.77 -2.79 8.88
CA PRO A 392 -1.98 -2.93 9.69
C PRO A 392 -1.67 -3.65 11.01
N SER A 393 -1.91 -2.98 12.14
CA SER A 393 -1.68 -3.59 13.45
C SER A 393 -2.70 -4.71 13.75
N PRO A 394 -2.29 -5.81 14.40
CA PRO A 394 -3.21 -6.65 15.14
C PRO A 394 -3.66 -5.95 16.43
N HIS A 395 -4.61 -6.54 17.15
CA HIS A 395 -5.19 -6.00 18.39
C HIS A 395 -4.76 -6.73 19.66
N SER A 396 -3.93 -7.76 19.52
CA SER A 396 -3.30 -8.44 20.65
C SER A 396 -1.83 -8.72 20.35
N SER A 397 -1.00 -8.76 21.39
CA SER A 397 0.41 -9.11 21.30
C SER A 397 0.64 -10.57 21.65
N THR A 398 0.83 -11.42 20.65
CA THR A 398 1.05 -12.86 20.80
C THR A 398 2.03 -13.37 19.74
N PRO A 399 2.57 -14.60 19.87
CA PRO A 399 3.39 -15.18 18.81
C PRO A 399 2.66 -15.26 17.46
N ARG A 400 1.35 -15.61 17.46
CA ARG A 400 0.55 -15.73 16.23
C ARG A 400 0.29 -14.36 15.59
N SER A 401 -0.01 -13.33 16.39
CA SER A 401 -0.22 -11.99 15.83
C SER A 401 1.05 -11.41 15.20
N ARG A 402 2.22 -11.69 15.79
CA ARG A 402 3.53 -11.32 15.22
C ARG A 402 3.83 -12.06 13.92
N GLU A 403 3.48 -13.35 13.82
CA GLU A 403 3.61 -14.11 12.58
C GLU A 403 2.71 -13.53 11.47
N ASN A 404 1.44 -13.25 11.78
CA ASN A 404 0.49 -12.64 10.86
C ASN A 404 0.97 -11.25 10.41
N HIS A 405 1.40 -10.41 11.35
CA HIS A 405 1.95 -9.09 11.06
C HIS A 405 3.16 -9.17 10.12
N ARG A 406 4.10 -10.10 10.39
CA ARG A 406 5.26 -10.31 9.53
C ARG A 406 4.87 -10.75 8.13
N ALA A 407 3.91 -11.67 8.01
CA ALA A 407 3.40 -12.12 6.73
C ALA A 407 2.81 -10.95 5.92
N GLU A 408 2.03 -10.09 6.57
CA GLU A 408 1.44 -8.90 5.93
C GLU A 408 2.51 -7.88 5.50
N LEU A 409 3.46 -7.55 6.38
CA LEU A 409 4.59 -6.68 6.04
C LEU A 409 5.33 -7.17 4.78
N LEU A 410 5.65 -8.47 4.72
CA LEU A 410 6.37 -9.04 3.57
C LEU A 410 5.54 -9.01 2.28
N ARG A 411 4.21 -9.16 2.37
CA ARG A 411 3.31 -9.01 1.21
C ARG A 411 3.24 -7.57 0.73
N MET A 412 3.13 -6.61 1.64
CA MET A 412 3.09 -5.19 1.30
C MET A 412 4.42 -4.71 0.69
N LEU A 413 5.56 -5.10 1.28
CA LEU A 413 6.89 -4.80 0.73
C LEU A 413 7.02 -5.30 -0.71
N ALA A 414 6.60 -6.54 -0.97
CA ALA A 414 6.66 -7.14 -2.30
C ALA A 414 5.79 -6.41 -3.35
N LEU A 415 4.78 -5.64 -2.90
CA LEU A 415 3.88 -4.89 -3.77
C LEU A 415 4.42 -3.50 -4.13
N ILE A 416 5.09 -2.81 -3.20
CA ILE A 416 5.34 -1.36 -3.33
C ILE A 416 6.82 -0.95 -3.41
N GLU A 417 7.75 -1.91 -3.51
CA GLU A 417 9.20 -1.68 -3.49
C GLU A 417 9.75 -0.84 -4.68
N SER A 418 8.98 -0.66 -5.76
CA SER A 418 9.39 0.14 -6.92
C SER A 418 9.12 1.64 -6.79
N HIS A 419 8.29 2.06 -5.82
CA HIS A 419 7.77 3.42 -5.78
C HIS A 419 8.74 4.40 -5.09
N PRO A 420 9.30 5.41 -5.80
CA PRO A 420 10.15 6.42 -5.18
C PRO A 420 9.43 7.23 -4.10
N SER A 421 8.10 7.40 -4.21
CA SER A 421 7.28 8.11 -3.22
C SER A 421 7.29 7.46 -1.85
N VAL A 422 7.34 6.13 -1.74
CA VAL A 422 7.37 5.41 -0.46
C VAL A 422 8.74 5.61 0.18
N VAL A 423 8.76 6.30 1.32
CA VAL A 423 10.01 6.68 2.00
C VAL A 423 10.07 6.29 3.47
N ILE A 424 8.93 6.11 4.13
CA ILE A 424 8.85 5.74 5.55
C ILE A 424 7.93 4.53 5.70
N TRP A 425 8.35 3.57 6.51
CA TRP A 425 7.53 2.46 6.99
C TRP A 425 7.39 2.50 8.49
N SER A 426 6.15 2.48 9.01
CA SER A 426 5.93 2.17 10.42
C SER A 426 5.55 0.69 10.60
N LEU A 427 6.20 0.04 11.56
CA LEU A 427 5.87 -1.33 11.96
C LEU A 427 4.62 -1.36 12.84
N TYR A 428 4.56 -0.52 13.87
CA TYR A 428 3.42 -0.43 14.78
C TYR A 428 2.97 1.02 14.96
N ASN A 429 1.74 1.21 15.41
CA ASN A 429 1.20 2.52 15.78
C ASN A 429 0.60 2.42 17.18
N GLU A 430 0.94 3.35 18.08
CA GLU A 430 0.32 3.48 19.40
C GLU A 430 0.26 2.17 20.20
N ASP A 431 1.32 1.36 20.16
CA ASP A 431 1.40 0.03 20.78
C ASP A 431 0.29 -0.96 20.35
N TRP A 432 -0.53 -0.66 19.34
CA TRP A 432 -1.64 -1.53 18.93
C TRP A 432 -1.10 -2.85 18.41
N GLY A 433 -1.43 -3.95 19.09
CA GLY A 433 -0.87 -5.27 18.77
C GLY A 433 0.51 -5.54 19.36
N ALA A 434 1.06 -4.57 20.11
CA ALA A 434 2.30 -4.63 20.86
C ALA A 434 2.12 -4.02 22.27
N GLN A 435 0.93 -4.14 22.87
CA GLN A 435 0.58 -3.43 24.12
C GLN A 435 1.47 -3.79 25.33
N ASP A 436 2.22 -4.88 25.22
CA ASP A 436 3.17 -5.36 26.21
C ASP A 436 4.62 -4.95 25.91
N ILE A 437 4.87 -4.06 24.94
CA ILE A 437 6.21 -3.67 24.47
C ILE A 437 7.13 -3.20 25.61
N ALA A 438 6.60 -2.52 26.63
CA ALA A 438 7.35 -2.09 27.81
C ALA A 438 7.82 -3.26 28.69
N THR A 439 7.05 -4.34 28.80
CA THR A 439 7.28 -5.43 29.77
C THR A 439 7.73 -6.74 29.13
N ASN A 440 7.47 -6.96 27.84
CA ASN A 440 7.75 -8.19 27.12
C ASN A 440 9.01 -8.09 26.24
N PRO A 441 10.11 -8.77 26.61
CA PRO A 441 11.32 -8.80 25.79
C PRO A 441 11.15 -9.44 24.41
N GLU A 442 10.21 -10.37 24.23
CA GLU A 442 9.96 -11.02 22.94
C GLU A 442 9.30 -10.07 21.95
N THR A 443 8.33 -9.25 22.40
CA THR A 443 7.72 -8.19 21.59
C THR A 443 8.78 -7.21 21.13
N ARG A 444 9.63 -6.73 22.04
CA ARG A 444 10.76 -5.85 21.67
C ARG A 444 11.71 -6.53 20.70
N ARG A 445 12.09 -7.78 20.95
CA ARG A 445 13.01 -8.52 20.07
C ARG A 445 12.44 -8.62 18.66
N TYR A 446 11.16 -8.96 18.51
CA TYR A 446 10.51 -9.04 17.21
C TYR A 446 10.57 -7.71 16.45
N ILE A 447 10.21 -6.59 17.09
CA ILE A 447 10.23 -5.26 16.47
C ILE A 447 11.66 -4.87 16.06
N ILE A 448 12.64 -5.10 16.95
CA ILE A 448 14.07 -4.86 16.66
C ILE A 448 14.55 -5.70 15.47
N ASP A 449 14.15 -6.97 15.41
CA ASP A 449 14.54 -7.87 14.32
C ASP A 449 13.90 -7.45 12.99
N MET A 450 12.67 -6.92 13.00
CA MET A 450 12.02 -6.35 11.81
C MET A 450 12.63 -5.02 11.38
N TYR A 451 13.00 -4.16 12.32
CA TYR A 451 13.77 -2.95 12.03
C TYR A 451 15.09 -3.31 11.32
N HIS A 452 15.89 -4.23 11.87
CA HIS A 452 17.15 -4.65 11.24
C HIS A 452 16.92 -5.36 9.90
N TYR A 453 15.86 -6.17 9.77
CA TYR A 453 15.49 -6.80 8.51
C TYR A 453 15.27 -5.74 7.42
N LEU A 454 14.48 -4.71 7.70
CA LEU A 454 14.23 -3.61 6.77
C LEU A 454 15.51 -2.83 6.45
N GLN A 455 16.34 -2.50 7.43
CA GLN A 455 17.62 -1.82 7.19
C GLN A 455 18.56 -2.60 6.26
N ILE A 456 18.57 -3.93 6.34
CA ILE A 456 19.46 -4.80 5.55
C ILE A 456 18.88 -5.08 4.16
N HIS A 457 17.58 -5.35 4.07
CA HIS A 457 16.95 -5.84 2.85
C HIS A 457 16.24 -4.76 2.04
N HIS A 458 15.87 -3.66 2.70
CA HIS A 458 15.14 -2.54 2.13
C HIS A 458 15.74 -1.18 2.57
N PRO A 459 17.05 -0.94 2.33
CA PRO A 459 17.76 0.26 2.79
C PRO A 459 17.26 1.56 2.15
N GLN A 460 16.40 1.46 1.13
CA GLN A 460 15.79 2.60 0.46
C GLN A 460 14.67 3.27 1.27
N PHE A 461 14.34 2.76 2.46
CA PHE A 461 13.29 3.29 3.33
C PHE A 461 13.83 3.70 4.71
N LEU A 462 13.20 4.69 5.31
CA LEU A 462 13.29 4.94 6.75
C LEU A 462 12.29 4.04 7.49
N VAL A 463 12.65 3.58 8.68
CA VAL A 463 11.82 2.68 9.48
C VAL A 463 11.46 3.32 10.82
N VAL A 464 10.18 3.31 11.15
CA VAL A 464 9.62 3.64 12.46
C VAL A 464 9.20 2.34 13.14
N ASP A 465 9.70 2.08 14.35
CA ASP A 465 9.42 0.85 15.10
C ASP A 465 8.00 0.83 15.68
N ASN A 466 7.61 1.91 16.34
CA ASN A 466 6.30 2.09 16.93
C ASN A 466 5.99 3.59 16.94
N ASP A 467 5.12 4.01 16.04
CA ASP A 467 4.82 5.43 15.83
C ASP A 467 4.08 6.02 17.02
N GLY A 468 4.49 7.24 17.38
CA GLY A 468 3.79 8.12 18.31
C GLY A 468 4.00 7.86 19.80
N TRP A 469 4.23 6.61 20.20
CA TRP A 469 4.30 6.18 21.62
C TRP A 469 5.67 5.55 21.97
N GLN A 470 5.69 4.33 22.52
CA GLN A 470 6.87 3.75 23.19
C GLN A 470 7.91 3.23 22.18
N HIS A 471 8.81 4.09 21.69
CA HIS A 471 9.93 3.65 20.87
C HIS A 471 10.93 2.79 21.67
N ILE A 472 11.63 1.89 20.99
CA ILE A 472 12.58 0.97 21.61
C ILE A 472 13.99 1.55 21.56
N SER A 473 14.61 1.70 22.72
CA SER A 473 16.07 1.86 22.87
C SER A 473 16.72 0.53 23.26
N GLN A 474 17.84 0.22 22.59
CA GLN A 474 18.73 -0.86 22.98
C GLN A 474 20.18 -0.47 22.65
N GLU A 475 21.04 -0.62 23.65
CA GLU A 475 22.46 -0.24 23.64
C GLU A 475 22.65 1.28 23.46
N GLY A 476 21.79 2.07 24.12
CA GLY A 476 21.78 3.52 24.09
C GLY A 476 21.42 4.12 22.73
N ARG A 477 20.74 3.34 21.88
CA ARG A 477 20.35 3.71 20.52
C ARG A 477 18.89 3.36 20.27
N LEU A 478 18.18 4.30 19.65
CA LEU A 478 16.84 4.07 19.13
C LEU A 478 16.87 3.03 18.01
N LYS A 479 15.93 2.08 18.03
CA LYS A 479 15.72 1.08 16.98
C LYS A 479 14.67 1.55 15.99
N SER A 480 14.78 2.82 15.63
CA SER A 480 13.96 3.56 14.69
C SER A 480 14.83 4.64 14.02
N ASP A 481 14.50 5.00 12.78
CA ASP A 481 15.13 6.10 12.05
C ASP A 481 14.61 7.47 12.44
N LEU A 482 13.38 7.54 12.97
CA LEU A 482 12.74 8.76 13.41
C LEU A 482 12.27 8.60 14.86
N LEU A 483 12.44 9.64 15.67
CA LEU A 483 11.73 9.74 16.94
C LEU A 483 10.42 10.46 16.66
N THR A 484 9.31 9.82 16.95
CA THR A 484 7.98 10.29 16.56
C THR A 484 7.11 10.48 17.79
N ALA A 485 6.17 11.42 17.77
CA ALA A 485 5.30 11.68 18.91
C ALA A 485 3.89 12.05 18.46
N HIS A 486 2.88 11.49 19.15
CA HIS A 486 1.49 11.91 19.01
C HIS A 486 1.13 12.91 20.10
N VAL A 487 0.67 14.10 19.70
CA VAL A 487 0.47 15.22 20.62
C VAL A 487 -0.86 15.89 20.32
N TYR A 488 -1.85 15.57 21.17
CA TYR A 488 -3.20 16.09 21.07
C TYR A 488 -3.49 17.10 22.18
N THR A 489 -3.48 18.39 21.83
CA THR A 489 -3.88 19.47 22.75
C THR A 489 -4.52 20.62 21.97
N PRO A 490 -5.61 21.23 22.47
CA PRO A 490 -6.24 22.39 21.82
C PRO A 490 -5.57 23.73 22.20
N ASP A 491 -4.66 23.74 23.18
CA ASP A 491 -3.99 24.94 23.71
C ASP A 491 -2.59 25.12 23.11
N VAL A 492 -2.38 26.24 22.43
CA VAL A 492 -1.10 26.62 21.79
C VAL A 492 0.03 26.78 22.82
N ASN A 493 -0.26 27.23 24.05
CA ASN A 493 0.77 27.39 25.07
C ASN A 493 1.25 26.02 25.58
N ARG A 494 0.30 25.11 25.84
CA ARG A 494 0.61 23.74 26.21
C ARG A 494 1.36 23.01 25.08
N TRP A 495 0.95 23.24 23.84
CA TRP A 495 1.66 22.77 22.65
C TRP A 495 3.12 23.23 22.65
N ALA A 496 3.37 24.53 22.77
CA ALA A 496 4.71 25.10 22.83
C ALA A 496 5.57 24.48 23.95
N GLU A 497 5.00 24.33 25.15
CA GLU A 497 5.67 23.69 26.30
C GLU A 497 6.08 22.24 25.99
N LEU A 498 5.16 21.44 25.45
CA LEU A 498 5.42 20.03 25.11
C LEU A 498 6.53 19.91 24.05
N LEU A 499 6.48 20.75 23.01
CA LEU A 499 7.53 20.78 21.99
C LEU A 499 8.89 21.15 22.59
N ASP A 500 8.95 22.14 23.50
CA ASP A 500 10.19 22.52 24.19
C ASP A 500 10.75 21.35 25.00
N ARG A 501 9.90 20.68 25.79
CA ARG A 501 10.29 19.52 26.59
C ARG A 501 10.89 18.40 25.74
N MET A 502 10.27 18.05 24.61
CA MET A 502 10.81 17.05 23.68
C MET A 502 12.17 17.47 23.09
N VAL A 503 12.31 18.74 22.68
CA VAL A 503 13.57 19.27 22.15
C VAL A 503 14.69 19.21 23.21
N TYR A 504 14.36 19.43 24.48
CA TYR A 504 15.29 19.30 25.59
C TYR A 504 15.54 17.84 26.03
N GLY A 505 14.84 16.87 25.44
CA GLY A 505 15.05 15.44 25.68
C GLY A 505 14.22 14.85 26.83
N ASP A 506 13.13 15.51 27.22
CA ASP A 506 12.11 14.88 28.08
C ASP A 506 11.28 13.91 27.24
N LEU A 507 11.31 12.63 27.62
CA LEU A 507 10.66 11.54 26.89
C LEU A 507 9.52 10.92 27.71
N ASP A 508 9.37 11.24 28.99
CA ASP A 508 8.45 10.53 29.89
C ASP A 508 7.07 11.19 29.99
N HIS A 509 6.97 12.48 29.67
CA HIS A 509 5.79 13.30 29.99
C HIS A 509 5.30 14.16 28.81
N VAL A 510 5.70 13.79 27.61
CA VAL A 510 5.45 14.53 26.36
C VAL A 510 4.36 13.90 25.50
N ALA A 511 3.99 12.66 25.81
CA ALA A 511 2.95 11.87 25.17
C ALA A 511 2.11 11.15 26.24
N VAL A 512 1.18 10.29 25.82
CA VAL A 512 0.32 9.48 26.72
C VAL A 512 1.14 8.48 27.53
N LEU A 513 2.19 7.94 26.93
CA LEU A 513 3.15 7.00 27.53
C LEU A 513 4.57 7.55 27.39
N PRO A 514 5.55 6.99 28.13
CA PRO A 514 6.96 7.28 27.87
C PRO A 514 7.32 6.99 26.42
N LEU A 515 7.86 8.00 25.74
CA LEU A 515 8.17 7.98 24.32
C LEU A 515 9.32 7.03 23.98
N VAL A 516 10.15 6.67 24.97
CA VAL A 516 11.22 5.69 24.78
C VAL A 516 11.24 4.73 25.97
N ILE A 517 11.39 3.45 25.66
CA ILE A 517 11.53 2.35 26.61
C ILE A 517 12.79 1.53 26.34
N GLY A 518 13.15 0.66 27.27
CA GLY A 518 14.36 -0.15 27.19
C GLY A 518 15.46 0.44 28.06
N ASP A 519 16.65 0.63 27.49
CA ASP A 519 17.76 1.28 28.20
C ASP A 519 17.74 2.81 28.05
N PRO A 520 18.44 3.56 28.91
CA PRO A 520 18.50 5.02 28.80
C PRO A 520 18.99 5.47 27.42
N PHE A 521 18.16 6.27 26.75
CA PHE A 521 18.46 6.79 25.43
C PHE A 521 19.03 8.21 25.52
N PHE A 522 20.20 8.42 24.91
CA PHE A 522 20.76 9.75 24.79
C PHE A 522 20.21 10.45 23.55
N TYR A 523 19.15 11.25 23.71
CA TYR A 523 18.47 11.89 22.58
C TYR A 523 19.36 12.85 21.76
N GLY A 524 20.31 13.55 22.40
CA GLY A 524 21.03 14.69 21.84
C GLY A 524 21.52 14.52 20.39
N ARG A 525 20.76 15.08 19.44
CA ARG A 525 21.03 15.09 17.98
C ARG A 525 21.21 13.70 17.36
N GLN A 526 20.64 12.64 17.92
CA GLN A 526 20.80 11.29 17.37
C GLN A 526 19.80 10.97 16.26
N LYS A 527 18.55 11.41 16.42
CA LYS A 527 17.44 11.10 15.51
C LYS A 527 16.61 12.36 15.21
N PRO A 528 16.06 12.50 13.99
CA PRO A 528 15.11 13.53 13.66
C PRO A 528 13.83 13.34 14.48
N LEU A 529 13.32 14.43 15.06
CA LEU A 529 12.06 14.44 15.81
C LEU A 529 10.93 14.91 14.89
N VAL A 530 9.87 14.11 14.81
CA VAL A 530 8.68 14.37 14.00
C VAL A 530 7.45 14.31 14.90
N ILE A 531 6.55 15.29 14.81
CA ILE A 531 5.24 15.16 15.45
C ILE A 531 4.31 14.46 14.47
N SER A 532 4.22 13.13 14.56
CA SER A 532 3.57 12.26 13.58
C SER A 532 2.04 12.20 13.70
N GLU A 533 1.48 12.78 14.75
CA GLU A 533 0.06 13.17 14.83
C GLU A 533 -0.10 14.42 15.71
N TRP A 534 -0.83 15.40 15.20
CA TRP A 534 -1.31 16.55 15.98
C TRP A 534 -2.58 17.11 15.36
N GLY A 535 -3.25 18.00 16.10
CA GLY A 535 -4.55 18.53 15.71
C GLY A 535 -5.65 17.82 16.48
N GLY A 536 -6.58 17.16 15.79
CA GLY A 536 -7.70 16.49 16.44
C GLY A 536 -8.76 17.46 16.99
N PHE A 537 -8.81 18.70 16.49
CA PHE A 537 -9.70 19.74 17.00
C PHE A 537 -11.20 19.45 16.77
N GLY A 538 -11.57 18.40 16.04
CA GLY A 538 -12.96 18.05 15.74
C GLY A 538 -13.63 17.12 16.75
N PHE A 539 -12.90 16.60 17.75
CA PHE A 539 -13.53 15.76 18.78
C PHE A 539 -14.41 16.60 19.71
N ALA A 540 -15.63 16.11 19.97
CA ALA A 540 -16.64 16.81 20.78
C ALA A 540 -16.14 17.20 22.18
N ASP A 541 -15.25 16.40 22.77
CA ASP A 541 -14.71 16.62 24.11
C ASP A 541 -13.50 17.56 24.16
N TYR A 542 -12.94 17.97 23.02
CA TYR A 542 -11.73 18.82 22.95
C TYR A 542 -12.05 20.31 22.77
N GLY A 543 -13.32 20.71 22.70
CA GLY A 543 -13.76 22.11 22.66
C GLY A 543 -13.24 22.89 21.46
N GLY A 544 -13.16 22.23 20.30
CA GLY A 544 -12.48 22.79 19.14
C GLY A 544 -13.25 23.85 18.34
N PRO A 545 -12.63 24.34 17.24
CA PRO A 545 -13.07 25.50 16.50
C PRO A 545 -14.44 25.28 15.87
N GLN A 546 -15.29 26.30 15.98
CA GLN A 546 -16.69 26.26 15.54
C GLN A 546 -16.87 26.71 14.08
N SER A 547 -15.83 27.29 13.47
CA SER A 547 -15.81 27.67 12.05
C SER A 547 -14.53 27.21 11.34
N ALA A 548 -14.59 27.19 10.00
CA ALA A 548 -13.44 26.91 9.14
C ALA A 548 -12.31 27.93 9.34
N GLU A 549 -12.64 29.21 9.50
CA GLU A 549 -11.68 30.29 9.72
C GLU A 549 -10.96 30.14 11.05
N GLU A 550 -11.71 29.82 12.12
CA GLU A 550 -11.13 29.60 13.45
C GLU A 550 -10.19 28.38 13.45
N ARG A 551 -10.58 27.32 12.72
CA ARG A 551 -9.75 26.13 12.51
C ARG A 551 -8.47 26.48 11.78
N ALA A 552 -8.56 27.22 10.67
CA ALA A 552 -7.41 27.63 9.88
C ALA A 552 -6.44 28.50 10.70
N GLU A 553 -6.96 29.43 11.50
CA GLU A 553 -6.12 30.28 12.35
C GLU A 553 -5.43 29.47 13.46
N ARG A 554 -6.13 28.51 14.06
CA ARG A 554 -5.54 27.62 15.07
C ARG A 554 -4.41 26.77 14.49
N ILE A 555 -4.63 26.17 13.32
CA ILE A 555 -3.59 25.41 12.60
C ILE A 555 -2.38 26.31 12.32
N ARG A 556 -2.60 27.56 11.89
CA ARG A 556 -1.53 28.52 11.65
C ARG A 556 -0.70 28.79 12.90
N GLN A 557 -1.33 28.97 14.05
CA GLN A 557 -0.64 29.20 15.34
C GLN A 557 0.21 27.99 15.75
N PHE A 558 -0.32 26.77 15.62
CA PHE A 558 0.42 25.54 15.91
C PHE A 558 1.64 25.38 15.00
N LYS A 559 1.49 25.60 13.68
CA LYS A 559 2.61 25.59 12.72
C LYS A 559 3.65 26.66 13.03
N GLN A 560 3.24 27.86 13.49
CA GLN A 560 4.18 28.89 13.92
C GLN A 560 5.05 28.43 15.11
N GLU A 561 4.47 27.74 16.09
CA GLU A 561 5.22 27.17 17.21
C GLU A 561 6.16 26.03 16.79
N LEU A 562 5.74 25.15 15.87
CA LEU A 562 6.61 24.10 15.31
C LEU A 562 7.86 24.69 14.65
N ARG A 563 7.70 25.72 13.82
CA ARG A 563 8.81 26.35 13.08
C ARG A 563 9.86 27.01 13.97
N LYS A 564 9.52 27.35 15.22
CA LYS A 564 10.48 27.92 16.18
C LYS A 564 11.47 26.90 16.71
N ARG A 565 11.23 25.61 16.48
CA ARG A 565 11.95 24.49 17.11
C ARG A 565 12.61 23.61 16.04
N PRO A 566 13.69 22.89 16.37
CA PRO A 566 14.45 22.09 15.40
C PRO A 566 13.76 20.74 15.10
N MET A 567 12.50 20.79 14.66
CA MET A 567 11.74 19.62 14.23
C MET A 567 12.12 19.23 12.80
N ALA A 568 11.99 17.94 12.49
CA ALA A 568 12.22 17.39 11.15
C ALA A 568 10.92 17.26 10.34
N GLY A 569 9.77 17.33 10.99
CA GLY A 569 8.47 17.28 10.33
C GLY A 569 7.30 17.31 11.30
N ASP A 570 6.11 17.39 10.72
CA ASP A 570 4.84 17.23 11.42
C ASP A 570 3.78 16.61 10.50
N VAL A 571 2.79 15.94 11.08
CA VAL A 571 1.68 15.30 10.36
C VAL A 571 0.36 15.71 11.01
N TYR A 572 -0.48 16.42 10.25
CA TYR A 572 -1.81 16.84 10.72
C TYR A 572 -2.82 15.69 10.66
N THR A 573 -3.57 15.48 11.74
CA THR A 573 -4.70 14.53 11.81
C THR A 573 -6.02 15.31 11.62
N GLN A 574 -6.74 15.16 10.50
CA GLN A 574 -6.50 14.28 9.33
C GLN A 574 -7.10 14.86 8.04
N ALA A 575 -6.88 14.20 6.91
CA ALA A 575 -7.36 14.64 5.59
C ALA A 575 -8.89 14.66 5.46
N THR A 576 -9.57 13.51 5.61
CA THR A 576 -11.03 13.36 5.47
C THR A 576 -11.69 13.05 6.82
N ASN A 577 -12.98 13.36 6.97
CA ASN A 577 -13.74 12.84 8.11
C ASN A 577 -13.99 11.34 7.95
N ILE A 578 -13.92 10.57 9.03
CA ILE A 578 -14.12 9.11 9.01
C ILE A 578 -14.99 8.72 10.19
N GLU A 579 -16.14 8.12 9.90
CA GLU A 579 -17.15 7.72 10.91
C GLU A 579 -17.39 8.80 11.96
N ASP A 580 -16.91 8.64 13.20
CA ASP A 580 -17.08 9.60 14.30
C ASP A 580 -15.95 10.65 14.37
N GLU A 581 -14.83 10.44 13.69
CA GLU A 581 -13.69 11.37 13.66
C GLU A 581 -13.95 12.55 12.70
N ARG A 582 -14.21 13.74 13.27
CA ARG A 582 -14.57 14.98 12.54
C ARG A 582 -13.41 15.97 12.34
N ASN A 583 -12.22 15.43 12.04
CA ASN A 583 -10.97 16.19 11.94
C ASN A 583 -10.57 16.57 10.50
N GLY A 584 -11.35 16.16 9.50
CA GLY A 584 -11.04 16.35 8.08
C GLY A 584 -10.88 17.82 7.67
N LEU A 585 -9.92 18.07 6.79
CA LEU A 585 -9.72 19.34 6.10
C LEU A 585 -10.31 19.37 4.69
N LEU A 586 -10.70 18.21 4.15
CA LEU A 586 -11.33 18.10 2.83
C LEU A 586 -12.60 17.26 2.84
N ASP A 587 -13.49 17.56 1.90
CA ASP A 587 -14.72 16.79 1.68
C ASP A 587 -14.40 15.41 1.07
N PRO A 588 -14.93 14.30 1.64
CA PRO A 588 -14.57 12.95 1.21
C PRO A 588 -15.10 12.53 -0.17
N HIS A 589 -15.98 13.32 -0.79
CA HIS A 589 -16.53 13.02 -2.11
C HIS A 589 -15.98 13.98 -3.17
N THR A 590 -15.97 15.29 -2.89
CA THR A 590 -15.55 16.30 -3.86
C THR A 590 -14.06 16.61 -3.79
N GLY A 591 -13.40 16.33 -2.66
CA GLY A 591 -12.03 16.76 -2.39
C GLY A 591 -11.89 18.27 -2.16
N GLU A 592 -12.99 19.01 -2.02
CA GLU A 592 -12.95 20.44 -1.75
C GLU A 592 -12.35 20.73 -0.37
N LEU A 593 -11.48 21.75 -0.31
CA LEU A 593 -10.84 22.16 0.92
C LEU A 593 -11.80 22.99 1.78
N SER A 594 -11.94 22.61 3.05
CA SER A 594 -12.63 23.38 4.08
C SER A 594 -11.78 24.51 4.67
N VAL A 595 -10.50 24.59 4.30
CA VAL A 595 -9.53 25.58 4.78
C VAL A 595 -8.71 26.14 3.60
N PRO A 596 -8.04 27.31 3.74
CA PRO A 596 -7.23 27.86 2.66
C PRO A 596 -6.11 26.92 2.19
N ALA A 597 -5.82 26.94 0.89
CA ALA A 597 -4.66 26.26 0.31
C ALA A 597 -3.34 26.73 0.93
N GLY A 598 -2.35 25.84 0.96
CA GLY A 598 -1.02 26.10 1.53
C GLY A 598 -0.96 26.23 3.06
N LEU A 599 -2.06 25.98 3.77
CA LEU A 599 -2.13 26.13 5.23
C LEU A 599 -1.12 25.26 5.99
N LEU A 600 -0.85 24.05 5.50
CA LEU A 600 0.05 23.09 6.15
C LEU A 600 1.52 23.22 5.71
N ALA A 601 1.83 24.04 4.71
CA ALA A 601 3.22 24.24 4.27
C ALA A 601 4.07 24.92 5.36
N SER A 602 5.25 24.39 5.67
CA SER A 602 6.18 25.04 6.61
C SER A 602 7.03 26.11 5.97
N GLN A 603 7.20 26.08 4.65
CA GLN A 603 7.87 27.11 3.85
C GLN A 603 6.86 27.73 2.87
N PRO A 604 6.98 29.04 2.53
CA PRO A 604 6.20 29.58 1.42
C PRO A 604 6.50 28.77 0.15
N PRO A 605 5.52 28.54 -0.74
CA PRO A 605 5.74 27.77 -1.95
C PRO A 605 6.92 28.36 -2.71
N ASN A 606 7.92 27.53 -3.03
CA ASN A 606 8.99 27.91 -3.94
C ASN A 606 8.33 28.52 -5.18
N THR A 607 8.79 29.71 -5.55
CA THR A 607 8.30 30.49 -6.69
C THR A 607 8.17 29.56 -7.90
N PRO A 608 7.05 29.55 -8.64
CA PRO A 608 6.88 28.65 -9.78
C PRO A 608 8.03 28.86 -10.76
N VAL A 609 8.68 27.76 -11.14
CA VAL A 609 9.65 27.75 -12.24
C VAL A 609 8.90 28.27 -13.47
N PRO A 610 9.36 29.34 -14.14
CA PRO A 610 8.68 29.85 -15.32
C PRO A 610 8.61 28.75 -16.39
N PRO A 611 7.52 28.69 -17.17
CA PRO A 611 7.41 27.70 -18.24
C PRO A 611 8.63 27.82 -19.15
N VAL A 612 9.29 26.68 -19.38
CA VAL A 612 10.38 26.56 -20.34
C VAL A 612 9.84 27.06 -21.68
N ALA A 613 10.33 28.22 -22.12
CA ALA A 613 10.01 28.72 -23.44
C ALA A 613 10.47 27.70 -24.48
N PRO A 614 9.67 27.42 -25.53
CA PRO A 614 10.12 26.55 -26.62
C PRO A 614 11.38 27.17 -27.24
N ALA A 615 12.44 26.37 -27.32
CA ALA A 615 13.69 26.78 -27.97
C ALA A 615 13.44 27.11 -29.45
N PRO A 616 14.16 28.09 -30.02
CA PRO A 616 14.00 28.53 -31.41
C PRO A 616 14.32 27.46 -32.45
#